data_AF-A0A956AGH4-F1
#
_entry.id   AF-A0A956AGH4-F1
#
_cell.length_a   1.000
_cell.length_b   1.000
_cell.length_c   1.000
_cell.angle_alpha   90.00
_cell.angle_beta   90.00
_cell.angle_gamma   90.00
#
_symmetry.space_group_name_H-M   'P 1'
#
loop_
_entity.id
_entity.type
_entity.pdbx_description
1 polymer ?
#
loop_
_entity_poly.entity_id
_entity_poly.type
_entity_poly.pdbx_seq_one_letter_code
_entity_poly.pdbx_strand_id
1 'polypeptide(L)'
;MRIQRFPQGFIDLTDGVLTIGGGDTTTIASGDVRTLTAREGKKSLFSRNPPAVVEIEYAAGTDVVRTKLLIPVDELPRARELAARFAG
;
A
#
# COMPACT_ATOMS: atom_id res chain seq x y z
N MET A 1 10.97 8.54 -8.86
CA MET A 1 10.03 8.17 -7.79
C MET A 1 8.66 8.77 -8.11
N ARG A 2 7.67 7.96 -8.49
CA ARG A 2 6.31 8.45 -8.75
C ARG A 2 5.52 8.34 -7.44
N ILE A 3 5.22 9.47 -6.80
CA ILE A 3 4.41 9.48 -5.58
C ILE A 3 2.95 9.58 -6.02
N GLN A 4 2.25 8.46 -6.13
CA GLN A 4 0.78 8.48 -6.17
C GLN A 4 0.29 8.65 -4.72
N ARG A 5 -0.61 9.60 -4.48
CA ARG A 5 -1.24 9.83 -3.17
C ARG A 5 -2.74 9.64 -3.36
N PHE A 6 -3.32 8.67 -2.67
CA PHE A 6 -4.75 8.42 -2.72
C PHE A 6 -5.38 8.88 -1.40
N PRO A 7 -6.43 9.73 -1.43
CA PRO A 7 -7.00 10.32 -0.23
C PRO A 7 -7.72 9.30 0.67
N GLN A 8 -8.22 8.20 0.11
CA GLN A 8 -8.83 7.07 0.85
C GLN A 8 -8.61 5.77 0.07
N GLY A 9 -7.44 5.18 0.25
CA GLY A 9 -7.07 3.97 -0.45
C GLY A 9 -7.55 2.70 0.21
N PHE A 10 -7.67 1.64 -0.59
CA PHE A 10 -7.74 0.26 -0.09
C PHE A 10 -6.65 -0.57 -0.76
N ILE A 11 -6.30 -1.68 -0.12
CA ILE A 11 -5.38 -2.66 -0.66
C ILE A 11 -5.97 -4.06 -0.47
N ASP A 12 -5.95 -4.84 -1.53
CA ASP A 12 -6.45 -6.22 -1.49
C ASP A 12 -5.60 -7.16 -2.34
N LEU A 13 -5.63 -8.45 -2.01
CA LEU A 13 -4.95 -9.50 -2.75
C LEU A 13 -5.94 -10.62 -3.05
N THR A 14 -6.28 -10.79 -4.32
CA THR A 14 -7.20 -11.82 -4.81
C THR A 14 -6.55 -12.57 -5.97
N ASP A 15 -6.56 -13.90 -5.93
CA ASP A 15 -6.04 -14.77 -7.00
C ASP A 15 -4.63 -14.40 -7.51
N GLY A 16 -3.75 -13.99 -6.59
CA GLY A 16 -2.38 -13.59 -6.93
C GLY A 16 -2.25 -12.20 -7.57
N VAL A 17 -3.29 -11.38 -7.53
CA VAL A 17 -3.28 -9.99 -7.99
C VAL A 17 -3.48 -9.04 -6.81
N LEU A 18 -2.48 -8.20 -6.58
CA LEU A 18 -2.54 -7.10 -5.62
C LEU A 18 -3.26 -5.91 -6.28
N THR A 19 -4.37 -5.49 -5.70
CA THR A 19 -5.16 -4.35 -6.15
C THR A 19 -5.02 -3.19 -5.16
N ILE A 20 -4.68 -2.02 -5.69
CA ILE A 20 -4.56 -0.77 -4.96
C ILE A 20 -5.63 0.18 -5.50
N GLY A 21 -6.56 0.58 -4.64
CA GLY A 21 -7.63 1.53 -4.99
C GLY A 21 -7.55 2.81 -4.18
N GLY A 22 -8.39 3.80 -4.52
CA GLY A 22 -8.44 5.13 -3.88
C GLY A 22 -8.44 6.32 -4.85
N GLY A 23 -8.66 6.04 -6.15
CA GLY A 23 -8.60 6.91 -7.31
C GLY A 23 -8.60 5.99 -8.54
N ASP A 24 -7.62 6.11 -9.43
CA ASP A 24 -7.36 5.07 -10.44
C ASP A 24 -6.90 3.77 -9.78
N THR A 25 -7.49 2.65 -10.18
CA THR A 25 -7.12 1.33 -9.66
C THR A 25 -5.82 0.86 -10.32
N THR A 26 -4.87 0.43 -9.49
CA THR A 26 -3.62 -0.19 -9.95
C THR A 26 -3.62 -1.67 -9.56
N THR A 27 -3.40 -2.55 -10.53
CA THR A 27 -3.29 -4.00 -10.32
C THR A 27 -1.86 -4.45 -10.58
N ILE A 28 -1.31 -5.25 -9.68
CA ILE A 28 0.08 -5.72 -9.69
C ILE A 28 0.04 -7.23 -9.48
N ALA A 29 0.74 -8.01 -10.30
CA ALA A 29 0.88 -9.44 -10.03
C ALA A 29 1.68 -9.63 -8.74
N SER A 30 1.25 -10.51 -7.84
CA SER A 30 1.91 -10.69 -6.55
C SER A 30 3.37 -11.12 -6.66
N GLY A 31 3.72 -11.83 -7.75
CA GLY A 31 5.11 -12.19 -8.07
C GLY A 31 6.01 -11.00 -8.43
N ASP A 32 5.43 -9.87 -8.85
CA ASP A 32 6.17 -8.64 -9.15
C ASP A 32 6.38 -7.76 -7.91
N VAL A 33 5.64 -8.03 -6.83
CA VAL A 33 5.77 -7.31 -5.56
C VAL A 33 7.06 -7.74 -4.87
N ARG A 34 7.97 -6.79 -4.68
CA ARG A 34 9.25 -7.00 -4.00
C ARG A 34 9.14 -6.78 -2.52
N THR A 35 8.47 -5.71 -2.12
CA THR A 35 8.26 -5.38 -0.72
C THR A 35 6.89 -4.75 -0.52
N LEU A 36 6.27 -5.05 0.62
CA LEU A 36 5.05 -4.42 1.09
C LEU A 36 5.20 -4.15 2.58
N THR A 37 5.00 -2.90 2.99
CA THR A 37 5.03 -2.52 4.40
C THR A 37 3.81 -1.69 4.76
N ALA A 38 3.29 -1.88 5.97
CA ALA A 38 2.14 -1.15 6.49
C ALA A 38 2.43 -0.63 7.90
N ARG A 39 2.25 0.67 8.12
CA ARG A 39 2.54 1.33 9.39
C ARG A 39 1.49 2.36 9.76
N GLU A 40 1.43 2.70 11.04
CA GLU A 40 0.61 3.81 11.51
C GLU A 40 1.07 5.13 10.92
N GLY A 41 0.11 6.02 10.66
CA GLY A 41 0.40 7.41 10.37
C GLY A 41 0.99 8.12 11.58
N LYS A 42 1.82 9.14 11.34
CA LYS A 42 2.43 9.92 12.42
C LYS A 42 1.44 10.97 12.94
N LYS A 43 1.13 10.90 14.24
CA LYS A 43 0.33 11.93 14.93
C LYS A 43 1.07 13.27 14.90
N SER A 44 0.33 14.36 14.74
CA SER A 44 0.87 15.73 14.74
C SER A 44 -0.09 16.71 15.42
N LEU A 45 0.35 17.95 15.63
CA LEU A 45 -0.50 19.04 16.14
C LEU A 45 -1.75 19.27 15.26
N PHE A 46 -1.66 18.97 13.97
CA PHE A 46 -2.72 19.18 12.98
C PHE A 46 -3.49 17.90 12.62
N SER A 47 -3.06 16.73 13.12
CA SER A 47 -3.74 15.46 12.86
C SER A 47 -3.58 14.50 14.05
N ARG A 48 -4.67 14.36 14.81
CA ARG A 48 -4.73 13.46 15.98
C ARG A 48 -4.97 11.99 15.60
N ASN A 49 -5.67 11.77 14.48
CA ASN A 49 -5.96 10.46 13.90
C ASN A 49 -5.49 10.44 12.44
N PRO A 50 -4.18 10.32 12.19
CA PRO A 50 -3.65 10.25 10.84
C PRO A 50 -4.02 8.90 10.18
N PRO A 51 -4.21 8.87 8.85
CA PRO A 51 -4.37 7.61 8.12
C PRO A 51 -3.13 6.73 8.24
N ALA A 52 -3.30 5.42 8.13
CA ALA A 52 -2.18 4.51 8.01
C ALA A 52 -1.48 4.65 6.65
N VAL A 53 -0.21 4.26 6.61
CA VAL A 53 0.65 4.36 5.42
C VAL A 53 1.04 2.97 4.98
N VAL A 54 0.77 2.65 3.72
CA VAL A 54 1.25 1.45 3.05
C VAL A 54 2.25 1.84 1.99
N GLU A 55 3.40 1.17 1.95
CA GLU A 55 4.45 1.38 0.96
C GLU A 55 4.70 0.07 0.22
N ILE A 56 4.69 0.12 -1.10
CA ILE A 56 4.80 -1.05 -1.98
C ILE A 56 5.91 -0.78 -2.99
N GLU A 57 6.83 -1.73 -3.14
CA GLU A 57 7.80 -1.75 -4.23
C GLU A 57 7.50 -2.94 -5.15
N TYR A 58 7.41 -2.72 -6.45
CA TYR A 58 7.14 -3.76 -7.43
C TYR A 58 7.85 -3.52 -8.76
N ALA A 59 8.07 -4.60 -9.51
CA ALA A 59 8.58 -4.53 -10.88
C ALA A 59 7.49 -4.11 -11.86
N ALA A 60 7.82 -3.23 -12.80
CA ALA A 60 6.94 -2.83 -13.90
C ALA A 60 7.76 -2.81 -15.19
N GLY A 61 7.80 -3.95 -15.89
CA GLY A 61 8.71 -4.14 -17.02
C GLY A 61 10.17 -4.12 -16.57
N THR A 62 10.97 -3.20 -17.13
CA THR A 62 12.38 -3.02 -16.74
C THR A 62 12.55 -2.10 -15.52
N ASP A 63 11.49 -1.44 -15.08
CA ASP A 63 11.53 -0.45 -14.01
C ASP A 63 11.12 -1.04 -12.65
N VAL A 64 11.52 -0.33 -11.59
CA VAL A 64 11.06 -0.57 -10.22
C VAL A 64 10.22 0.61 -9.79
N VAL A 65 8.96 0.34 -9.43
CA VAL A 65 8.00 1.35 -9.00
C VAL A 65 7.82 1.27 -7.49
N ARG A 66 7.80 2.43 -6.84
CA ARG A 66 7.47 2.57 -5.42
C ARG A 66 6.21 3.41 -5.27
N THR A 67 5.20 2.84 -4.64
CA THR A 67 3.90 3.47 -4.41
C THR A 67 3.66 3.64 -2.91
N LYS A 68 3.10 4.79 -2.54
CA LYS A 68 2.71 5.11 -1.16
C LYS A 68 1.21 5.34 -1.11
N LEU A 69 0.51 4.51 -0.35
CA LEU A 69 -0.92 4.58 -0.15
C LEU A 69 -1.23 5.10 1.25
N LEU A 70 -2.25 5.95 1.36
CA LEU A 70 -2.87 6.29 2.63
C LEU A 70 -4.18 5.51 2.73
N ILE A 71 -4.35 4.76 3.82
CA ILE A 71 -5.56 3.97 4.08
C ILE A 71 -6.17 4.39 5.43
N PRO A 72 -7.48 4.17 5.63
CA PRO A 72 -8.10 4.28 6.94
C PRO A 72 -7.33 3.47 7.99
N VAL A 73 -7.21 3.99 9.22
CA VAL A 73 -6.38 3.37 10.27
C VAL A 73 -6.92 2.00 10.73
N ASP A 74 -8.23 1.81 10.62
CA ASP A 74 -8.95 0.56 10.85
C ASP A 74 -8.63 -0.53 9.83
N GLU A 75 -8.15 -0.18 8.63
CA GLU A 75 -7.65 -1.13 7.63
C GLU A 75 -6.18 -1.54 7.86
N LEU A 76 -5.47 -0.91 8.80
CA LEU A 76 -4.07 -1.23 9.09
C LEU A 76 -3.82 -2.70 9.48
N PRO A 77 -4.65 -3.36 10.32
CA PRO A 77 -4.45 -4.77 10.65
C PRO A 77 -4.46 -5.66 9.40
N ARG A 78 -5.41 -5.43 8.48
CA ARG A 78 -5.49 -6.15 7.20
C ARG A 78 -4.27 -5.87 6.33
N ALA A 79 -3.86 -4.61 6.21
CA ALA A 79 -2.66 -4.25 5.44
C ALA A 79 -1.37 -4.86 6.02
N ARG A 80 -1.27 -5.01 7.34
CA ARG A 80 -0.15 -5.70 8.01
C ARG A 80 -0.17 -7.21 7.76
N GLU A 81 -1.34 -7.83 7.82
CA GLU A 81 -1.48 -9.25 7.46
C GLU A 81 -1.02 -9.49 6.02
N LEU A 82 -1.45 -8.61 5.11
CA LEU A 82 -1.03 -8.66 3.72
C LEU A 82 0.49 -8.45 3.58
N ALA A 83 1.06 -7.46 4.27
CA ALA A 83 2.51 -7.21 4.28
C ALA A 83 3.32 -8.43 4.72
N ALA A 84 2.84 -9.16 5.73
CA ALA A 84 3.51 -10.35 6.23
C ALA A 84 3.62 -11.46 5.16
N ARG A 85 2.70 -11.50 4.18
CA ARG A 85 2.78 -12.46 3.05
C ARG A 85 3.93 -12.17 2.08
N PHE A 86 4.48 -10.95 2.11
CA PHE A 86 5.59 -10.51 1.25
C PHE A 86 6.89 -10.28 2.03
N ALA A 87 6.97 -10.68 3.29
CA ALA A 87 8.13 -10.48 4.16
C ALA A 87 9.16 -11.65 4.09
N GLY A 88 9.14 -12.42 3.01
CA GLY A 88 10.00 -13.60 2.80
C GLY A 88 11.42 -13.29 2.35
#